data_AF-A0A2D9TGP5-F1
#
_entry.id   AF-A0A2D9TGP5-F1
#
_cell.length_a   1.000
_cell.length_b   1.000
_cell.length_c   1.000
_cell.angle_alpha   90.00
_cell.angle_beta   90.00
_cell.angle_gamma   90.00
#
_symmetry.space_group_name_H-M   'P 1'
#
loop_
_entity.id
_entity.type
_entity.pdbx_description
1 polymer ?
#
loop_
_entity_poly.entity_id
_entity_poly.type
_entity_poly.pdbx_seq_one_letter_code
_entity_poly.pdbx_strand_id
1 'polypeptide(L)'
;MRRIVPILLALSGLPLIACGGDADVETAELDTRTAGSEEVDYVDSTGVVRQVDPENPEAIDELAAALSDEGQRVELGEFFERDEIAGLPGRRLTMRGAVVETWELGSAAEAQALVGRFTPDGRKFDDEPLPWNETTHLWVRGNLVIMYVGDQGGTVAALDQVAQRKTAHVEGGTRSAEEIETLIRQTAGDRLAVAPATLRLVSREEVTFSDACLDVPEAAEVCHEVETPGWRFVFMNGEERIVAHADRGAARVFFPGHGG
;
A
#
# COMPACT_ATOMS: atom_id res chain seq x y z
N MET A 1 -20.56 38.28 -45.72
CA MET A 1 -21.29 38.18 -47.02
C MET A 1 -21.11 36.76 -47.56
N ARG A 2 -22.23 36.13 -47.94
CA ARG A 2 -22.41 34.73 -48.39
C ARG A 2 -21.81 34.44 -49.77
N ARG A 3 -21.51 33.16 -50.03
CA ARG A 3 -21.85 32.33 -51.24
C ARG A 3 -21.20 30.95 -51.02
N ILE A 4 -21.89 29.88 -50.59
CA ILE A 4 -22.95 29.07 -51.24
C ILE A 4 -22.57 28.71 -52.69
N VAL A 5 -22.22 27.44 -52.91
CA VAL A 5 -22.21 26.76 -54.21
C VAL A 5 -22.97 25.43 -54.04
N PRO A 6 -24.08 25.20 -54.77
CA PRO A 6 -24.77 23.91 -54.84
C PRO A 6 -24.79 23.36 -56.27
N ILE A 7 -24.42 22.09 -56.49
CA ILE A 7 -24.53 21.38 -57.79
C ILE A 7 -24.51 19.87 -57.46
N LEU A 8 -25.33 18.96 -57.99
CA LEU A 8 -26.63 18.96 -58.68
C LEU A 8 -27.06 17.48 -58.69
N LEU A 9 -28.34 17.21 -58.45
CA LEU A 9 -28.95 15.88 -58.59
C LEU A 9 -28.89 15.40 -60.05
N ALA A 10 -28.63 14.11 -60.24
CA ALA A 10 -29.04 13.38 -61.42
C ALA A 10 -29.83 12.13 -61.01
N LEU A 11 -31.15 12.20 -61.24
CA LEU A 11 -32.07 11.07 -61.32
C LEU A 11 -31.90 10.39 -62.68
N SER A 12 -31.79 9.05 -62.70
CA SER A 12 -32.27 8.13 -63.76
C SER A 12 -31.63 6.77 -63.51
N GLY A 13 -32.31 5.62 -63.52
CA GLY A 13 -33.71 5.27 -63.75
C GLY A 13 -33.84 3.78 -63.39
N LEU A 14 -35.02 3.36 -62.93
CA LEU A 14 -35.34 1.94 -62.78
C LEU A 14 -35.54 1.29 -64.16
N PRO A 15 -35.27 -0.02 -64.25
CA PRO A 15 -36.36 -0.91 -64.64
C PRO A 15 -36.56 -2.07 -63.65
N LEU A 16 -37.85 -2.36 -63.44
CA LEU A 16 -38.38 -3.61 -62.88
C LEU A 16 -38.09 -4.77 -63.83
N ILE A 17 -37.44 -5.83 -63.33
CA ILE A 17 -37.61 -7.19 -63.83
C ILE A 17 -37.74 -8.12 -62.62
N ALA A 18 -38.88 -8.79 -62.52
CA ALA A 18 -39.15 -9.87 -61.58
C ALA A 18 -39.08 -11.21 -62.34
N CYS A 19 -38.46 -12.22 -61.70
CA CYS A 19 -38.95 -13.60 -61.51
C CYS A 19 -37.79 -14.61 -61.39
N GLY A 20 -37.69 -15.21 -60.19
CA GLY A 20 -37.70 -16.65 -59.97
C GLY A 20 -36.52 -17.50 -60.43
N GLY A 21 -35.88 -18.17 -59.47
CA GLY A 21 -35.05 -19.35 -59.72
C GLY A 21 -34.04 -19.62 -58.61
N ASP A 22 -34.42 -20.45 -57.64
CA ASP A 22 -33.52 -21.07 -56.67
C ASP A 22 -32.46 -21.94 -57.38
N ALA A 23 -31.17 -21.68 -57.12
CA ALA A 23 -30.10 -22.68 -57.10
C ALA A 23 -28.78 -22.08 -56.57
N ASP A 24 -28.36 -22.63 -55.43
CA ASP A 24 -27.00 -22.99 -55.01
C ASP A 24 -25.89 -21.93 -54.75
N VAL A 25 -25.06 -22.34 -53.78
CA VAL A 25 -23.62 -22.06 -53.61
C VAL A 25 -23.22 -20.97 -52.59
N GLU A 26 -22.82 -21.49 -51.42
CA GLU A 26 -21.55 -21.18 -50.72
C GLU A 26 -21.14 -19.70 -50.61
N THR A 27 -21.40 -19.10 -49.45
CA THR A 27 -20.64 -17.96 -48.95
C THR A 27 -19.87 -18.38 -47.72
N ALA A 28 -18.55 -18.46 -47.89
CA ALA A 28 -17.58 -18.58 -46.82
C ALA A 28 -17.71 -17.38 -45.87
N GLU A 29 -18.10 -17.64 -44.63
CA GLU A 29 -17.96 -16.67 -43.55
C GLU A 29 -16.50 -16.64 -43.09
N LEU A 30 -15.97 -15.43 -43.11
CA LEU A 30 -14.61 -15.08 -42.71
C LEU A 30 -14.51 -15.20 -41.18
N ASP A 31 -14.04 -16.35 -40.72
CA ASP A 31 -13.78 -16.65 -39.32
C ASP A 31 -12.64 -15.75 -38.79
N THR A 32 -13.02 -14.64 -38.15
CA THR A 32 -12.10 -13.84 -37.35
C THR A 32 -11.75 -14.63 -36.11
N ARG A 33 -10.62 -15.35 -36.22
CA ARG A 33 -9.87 -15.97 -35.12
C ARG A 33 -9.66 -14.95 -34.00
N THR A 34 -10.54 -14.97 -33.00
CA THR A 34 -10.37 -14.27 -31.73
C THR A 34 -9.09 -14.79 -31.07
N ALA A 35 -8.15 -13.87 -30.84
CA ALA A 35 -6.99 -14.12 -30.01
C ALA A 35 -7.48 -14.52 -28.61
N GLY A 36 -7.12 -15.72 -28.17
CA GLY A 36 -7.40 -16.18 -26.82
C GLY A 36 -6.76 -15.23 -25.82
N SER A 37 -7.59 -14.62 -24.98
CA SER A 37 -7.19 -14.13 -23.68
C SER A 37 -6.67 -15.33 -22.89
N GLU A 38 -5.39 -15.34 -22.55
CA GLU A 38 -4.85 -16.34 -21.63
C GLU A 38 -5.55 -16.21 -20.28
N GLU A 39 -6.34 -17.23 -19.98
CA GLU A 39 -7.09 -17.49 -18.76
C GLU A 39 -6.09 -17.79 -17.64
N VAL A 40 -6.03 -16.95 -16.61
CA VAL A 40 -5.17 -17.19 -15.44
C VAL A 40 -6.04 -17.70 -14.30
N ASP A 41 -6.14 -19.03 -14.21
CA ASP A 41 -6.85 -19.70 -13.13
C ASP A 41 -6.08 -19.55 -11.80
N TYR A 42 -6.67 -18.84 -10.84
CA TYR A 42 -6.22 -18.84 -9.45
C TYR A 42 -7.04 -19.85 -8.64
N VAL A 43 -6.37 -20.84 -8.04
CA VAL A 43 -6.99 -21.89 -7.21
C VAL A 43 -6.74 -21.58 -5.74
N ASP A 44 -7.81 -21.38 -4.97
CA ASP A 44 -7.73 -21.27 -3.49
C ASP A 44 -7.58 -22.65 -2.83
N SER A 45 -7.05 -22.65 -1.59
CA SER A 45 -6.93 -23.74 -0.63
C SER A 45 -8.20 -24.57 -0.39
N THR A 46 -9.38 -24.03 -0.73
CA THR A 46 -10.68 -24.74 -0.67
C THR A 46 -11.05 -25.46 -1.97
N GLY A 47 -10.27 -25.31 -3.04
CA GLY A 47 -10.54 -25.85 -4.37
C GLY A 47 -11.67 -25.12 -5.13
N VAL A 48 -12.12 -23.96 -4.63
CA VAL A 48 -13.15 -23.15 -5.29
C VAL A 48 -12.48 -22.16 -6.24
N VAL A 49 -12.65 -22.40 -7.54
CA VAL A 49 -12.32 -21.43 -8.59
C VAL A 49 -13.40 -20.34 -8.57
N ARG A 50 -13.05 -19.12 -8.18
CA ARG A 50 -13.88 -17.94 -8.44
C ARG A 50 -13.36 -17.27 -9.70
N GLN A 51 -14.18 -17.25 -10.75
CA GLN A 51 -13.86 -16.57 -12.00
C GLN A 51 -13.94 -15.06 -11.77
N VAL A 52 -12.88 -14.34 -12.16
CA VAL A 52 -12.94 -12.89 -12.30
C VAL A 52 -13.87 -12.59 -13.48
N ASP A 53 -14.97 -11.91 -13.23
CA ASP A 53 -15.82 -11.39 -14.31
C ASP A 53 -15.16 -10.11 -14.86
N PRO A 54 -14.60 -10.11 -16.09
CA PRO A 54 -13.95 -8.92 -16.64
C PRO A 54 -14.93 -7.77 -16.90
N GLU A 55 -16.25 -8.03 -16.95
CA GLU A 55 -17.29 -7.00 -17.06
C GLU A 55 -17.72 -6.45 -15.69
N ASN A 56 -17.37 -7.13 -14.59
CA ASN A 56 -17.69 -6.75 -13.22
C ASN A 56 -16.63 -7.31 -12.22
N PRO A 57 -15.39 -6.78 -12.24
CA PRO A 57 -14.32 -7.30 -11.39
C PRO A 57 -14.61 -7.09 -9.89
N GLU A 58 -14.21 -8.05 -9.05
CA GLU A 58 -14.23 -7.87 -7.59
C GLU A 58 -13.31 -6.69 -7.21
N ALA A 59 -13.60 -6.00 -6.11
CA ALA A 59 -12.88 -4.77 -5.78
C ALA A 59 -11.37 -5.02 -5.54
N ILE A 60 -11.00 -6.23 -5.07
CA ILE A 60 -9.61 -6.66 -4.92
C ILE A 60 -8.91 -6.92 -6.26
N ASP A 61 -9.61 -7.44 -7.27
CA ASP A 61 -9.04 -7.68 -8.60
C ASP A 61 -8.76 -6.34 -9.29
N GLU A 62 -9.65 -5.36 -9.14
CA GLU A 62 -9.39 -4.00 -9.60
C GLU A 62 -8.20 -3.34 -8.89
N LEU A 63 -8.03 -3.59 -7.58
CA LEU A 63 -6.86 -3.11 -6.85
C LEU A 63 -5.57 -3.76 -7.39
N ALA A 64 -5.58 -5.07 -7.60
CA ALA A 64 -4.43 -5.81 -8.13
C ALA A 64 -4.06 -5.34 -9.54
N ALA A 65 -5.05 -5.09 -10.40
CA ALA A 65 -4.86 -4.51 -11.72
C ALA A 65 -4.24 -3.10 -11.63
N ALA A 66 -4.79 -2.21 -10.80
CA ALA A 66 -4.27 -0.86 -10.63
C ALA A 66 -2.81 -0.85 -10.12
N LEU A 67 -2.48 -1.73 -9.17
CA LEU A 67 -1.11 -1.88 -8.68
C LEU A 67 -0.16 -2.44 -9.75
N SER A 68 -0.65 -3.36 -10.59
CA SER A 68 0.12 -3.92 -11.70
C SER A 68 0.39 -2.89 -12.78
N ASP A 69 -0.57 -2.00 -13.06
CA ASP A 69 -0.40 -0.85 -13.96
C ASP A 69 0.67 0.12 -13.46
N GLU A 70 0.81 0.27 -12.13
CA GLU A 70 1.92 0.99 -11.47
C GLU A 70 3.22 0.16 -11.35
N GLY A 71 3.32 -0.94 -12.12
CA GLY A 71 4.51 -1.78 -12.22
C GLY A 71 4.78 -2.66 -11.00
N GLN A 72 3.82 -2.81 -10.08
CA GLN A 72 3.97 -3.72 -8.95
C GLN A 72 3.68 -5.15 -9.38
N ARG A 73 4.48 -6.09 -8.86
CA ARG A 73 4.13 -7.52 -8.92
C ARG A 73 3.22 -7.84 -7.75
N VAL A 74 1.98 -8.21 -8.06
CA VAL A 74 0.95 -8.57 -7.09
C VAL A 74 0.60 -10.05 -7.23
N GLU A 75 0.51 -10.75 -6.10
CA GLU A 75 0.09 -12.14 -6.02
C GLU A 75 -1.10 -12.22 -5.07
N LEU A 76 -2.29 -12.54 -5.59
CA LEU A 76 -3.46 -12.75 -4.74
C LEU A 76 -3.24 -13.99 -3.87
N GLY A 77 -3.69 -13.93 -2.63
CA GLY A 77 -3.46 -14.94 -1.60
C GLY A 77 -4.76 -15.50 -1.04
N GLU A 78 -4.63 -16.10 0.15
CA GLU A 78 -5.70 -16.81 0.86
C GLU A 78 -6.77 -15.86 1.42
N PHE A 79 -7.99 -16.41 1.58
CA PHE A 79 -9.03 -15.81 2.38
C PHE A 79 -8.74 -15.99 3.87
N PHE A 80 -9.18 -15.02 4.67
CA PHE A 80 -8.98 -15.05 6.13
C PHE A 80 -10.13 -14.35 6.84
N GLU A 81 -10.22 -14.56 8.15
CA GLU A 81 -11.07 -13.79 9.07
C GLU A 81 -10.17 -13.28 10.21
N ARG A 82 -10.52 -12.11 10.77
CA ARG A 82 -9.73 -11.50 11.85
C ARG A 82 -10.64 -11.12 13.01
N ASP A 83 -10.60 -11.91 14.07
CA ASP A 83 -11.42 -11.69 15.27
C ASP A 83 -11.12 -10.33 15.92
N GLU A 84 -9.86 -9.87 15.84
CA GLU A 84 -9.43 -8.58 16.38
C GLU A 84 -9.97 -7.38 15.59
N ILE A 85 -10.49 -7.61 14.38
CA ILE A 85 -11.03 -6.56 13.49
C ILE A 85 -12.39 -7.02 12.95
N ALA A 86 -13.35 -7.11 13.86
CA ALA A 86 -14.76 -7.38 13.59
C ALA A 86 -15.10 -8.74 12.95
N GLY A 87 -14.16 -9.68 12.89
CA GLY A 87 -14.39 -11.04 12.38
C GLY A 87 -14.82 -11.08 10.91
N LEU A 88 -14.52 -10.02 10.14
CA LEU A 88 -14.97 -9.92 8.75
C LEU A 88 -14.11 -10.81 7.84
N PRO A 89 -14.71 -11.53 6.88
CA PRO A 89 -13.96 -12.27 5.88
C PRO A 89 -13.24 -11.28 4.95
N GLY A 90 -11.97 -11.56 4.71
CA GLY A 90 -11.10 -10.78 3.85
C GLY A 90 -10.26 -11.68 2.97
N ARG A 91 -9.46 -11.05 2.10
CA ARG A 91 -8.53 -11.74 1.21
C ARG A 91 -7.18 -11.04 1.25
N ARG A 92 -6.11 -11.83 1.25
CA ARG A 92 -4.73 -11.32 1.21
C ARG A 92 -4.27 -11.10 -0.21
N LEU A 93 -3.35 -10.16 -0.37
CA LEU A 93 -2.48 -10.09 -1.53
C LEU A 93 -1.04 -9.87 -1.04
N THR A 94 -0.08 -10.38 -1.80
CA THR A 94 1.34 -10.18 -1.56
C THR A 94 1.89 -9.25 -2.63
N MET A 95 2.61 -8.21 -2.22
CA MET A 95 3.39 -7.37 -3.12
C MET A 95 4.71 -7.03 -2.46
N ARG A 96 5.82 -7.09 -3.21
CA ARG A 96 7.16 -6.73 -2.67
C ARG A 96 7.55 -7.50 -1.39
N GLY A 97 6.98 -8.69 -1.16
CA GLY A 97 7.14 -9.47 0.07
C GLY A 97 6.31 -8.98 1.27
N ALA A 98 5.56 -7.89 1.13
CA ALA A 98 4.56 -7.45 2.10
C ALA A 98 3.25 -8.19 1.89
N VAL A 99 2.63 -8.61 2.99
CA VAL A 99 1.26 -9.12 3.02
C VAL A 99 0.33 -7.95 3.27
N VAL A 100 -0.63 -7.76 2.37
CA VAL A 100 -1.69 -6.75 2.46
C VAL A 100 -3.01 -7.48 2.63
N GLU A 101 -3.76 -7.06 3.63
CA GLU A 101 -5.07 -7.61 3.98
C GLU A 101 -6.17 -6.70 3.42
N THR A 102 -7.21 -7.29 2.84
CA THR A 102 -8.31 -6.53 2.25
C THR A 102 -9.66 -7.07 2.70
N TRP A 103 -10.63 -6.16 2.85
CA TRP A 103 -12.04 -6.49 3.09
C TRP A 103 -12.90 -5.76 2.08
N GLU A 104 -13.76 -6.50 1.40
CA GLU A 104 -14.77 -5.93 0.51
C GLU A 104 -16.10 -5.80 1.25
N LEU A 105 -16.61 -4.57 1.35
CA LEU A 105 -17.83 -4.25 2.07
C LEU A 105 -19.00 -4.10 1.09
N GLY A 106 -20.23 -4.06 1.61
CA GLY A 106 -21.43 -3.89 0.77
C GLY A 106 -21.52 -2.49 0.14
N SER A 107 -20.81 -1.50 0.69
CA SER A 107 -20.76 -0.15 0.13
C SER A 107 -19.51 0.62 0.54
N ALA A 108 -19.24 1.71 -0.18
CA ALA A 108 -18.24 2.69 0.22
C ALA A 108 -18.50 3.20 1.65
N ALA A 109 -19.74 3.60 1.97
CA ALA A 109 -20.08 4.12 3.30
C ALA A 109 -19.72 3.15 4.43
N GLU A 110 -19.94 1.84 4.23
CA GLU A 110 -19.54 0.81 5.18
C GLU A 110 -18.02 0.67 5.30
N ALA A 111 -17.29 0.73 4.19
CA ALA A 111 -15.82 0.75 4.20
C ALA A 111 -15.28 1.96 4.99
N GLN A 112 -15.88 3.15 4.81
CA GLN A 112 -15.52 4.32 5.60
C GLN A 112 -15.87 4.16 7.09
N ALA A 113 -17.01 3.55 7.41
CA ALA A 113 -17.42 3.30 8.79
C ALA A 113 -16.47 2.31 9.48
N LEU A 114 -16.04 1.25 8.80
CA LEU A 114 -15.07 0.29 9.34
C LEU A 114 -13.73 0.97 9.63
N VAL A 115 -13.19 1.74 8.69
CA VAL A 115 -11.91 2.44 8.91
C VAL A 115 -12.02 3.52 9.98
N GLY A 116 -13.18 4.14 10.14
CA GLY A 116 -13.44 5.12 11.20
C GLY A 116 -13.37 4.56 12.63
N ARG A 117 -13.35 3.23 12.79
CA ARG A 117 -13.14 2.55 14.09
C ARG A 117 -11.67 2.50 14.50
N PHE A 118 -10.76 2.74 13.56
CA PHE A 118 -9.34 2.86 13.87
C PHE A 118 -8.99 4.28 14.30
N THR A 119 -8.04 4.41 15.22
CA THR A 119 -7.46 5.73 15.50
C THR A 119 -6.69 6.25 14.30
N PRO A 120 -6.61 7.59 14.10
CA PRO A 120 -5.89 8.17 12.96
C PRO A 120 -4.42 7.73 12.83
N ASP A 121 -3.77 7.34 13.93
CA ASP A 121 -2.39 6.85 13.95
C ASP A 121 -2.26 5.34 13.68
N GLY A 122 -3.37 4.63 13.51
CA GLY A 122 -3.38 3.20 13.20
C GLY A 122 -2.99 2.29 14.37
N ARG A 123 -3.07 2.76 15.62
CA ARG A 123 -2.62 2.00 16.81
C ARG A 123 -3.74 1.33 17.60
N LYS A 124 -4.98 1.75 17.38
CA LYS A 124 -6.14 1.21 18.11
C LYS A 124 -7.29 0.92 17.17
N PHE A 125 -8.15 0.01 17.59
CA PHE A 125 -9.43 -0.31 16.98
C PHE A 125 -10.51 -0.30 18.08
N ASP A 126 -11.56 0.50 17.92
CA ASP A 126 -12.58 0.76 18.95
C ASP A 126 -11.96 1.14 20.33
N ASP A 127 -10.97 2.02 20.30
CA ASP A 127 -10.18 2.46 21.47
C ASP A 127 -9.33 1.38 22.17
N GLU A 128 -9.36 0.13 21.70
CA GLU A 128 -8.50 -0.95 22.18
C GLU A 128 -7.17 -0.99 21.41
N PRO A 129 -6.02 -1.16 22.09
CA PRO A 129 -4.73 -1.33 21.42
C PRO A 129 -4.72 -2.56 20.51
N LEU A 130 -4.13 -2.41 19.33
CA LEU A 130 -3.89 -3.55 18.44
C LEU A 130 -2.81 -4.48 19.04
N PRO A 131 -2.84 -5.79 18.73
CA PRO A 131 -1.94 -6.77 19.34
C PRO A 131 -0.52 -6.78 18.73
N TRP A 132 -0.24 -5.90 17.78
CA TRP A 132 1.08 -5.72 17.14
C TRP A 132 1.63 -4.33 17.40
N ASN A 133 2.95 -4.18 17.27
CA ASN A 133 3.67 -2.95 17.59
C ASN A 133 3.92 -2.07 16.37
N GLU A 134 3.91 -2.68 15.19
CA GLU A 134 4.04 -2.04 13.89
C GLU A 134 2.85 -1.14 13.60
N THR A 135 3.05 -0.20 12.67
CA THR A 135 1.95 0.67 12.29
C THR A 135 0.97 -0.04 11.36
N THR A 136 -0.31 0.03 11.70
CA THR A 136 -1.39 -0.26 10.77
C THR A 136 -1.61 0.93 9.83
N HIS A 137 -1.44 0.69 8.55
CA HIS A 137 -1.81 1.61 7.49
C HIS A 137 -3.13 1.19 6.87
N LEU A 138 -4.05 2.15 6.68
CA LEU A 138 -5.36 1.90 6.09
C LEU A 138 -5.59 2.79 4.88
N TRP A 139 -6.15 2.19 3.84
CA TRP A 139 -6.66 2.87 2.66
C TRP A 139 -8.09 2.42 2.35
N VAL A 140 -8.80 3.25 1.59
CA VAL A 140 -10.10 2.91 1.03
C VAL A 140 -10.09 3.16 -0.48
N ARG A 141 -10.62 2.20 -1.23
CA ARG A 141 -10.91 2.31 -2.67
C ARG A 141 -12.33 1.81 -2.92
N GLY A 142 -13.28 2.73 -3.11
CA GLY A 142 -14.70 2.36 -3.21
C GLY A 142 -15.20 1.70 -1.93
N ASN A 143 -15.69 0.46 -2.04
CA ASN A 143 -16.12 -0.42 -0.96
C ASN A 143 -15.01 -1.33 -0.41
N LEU A 144 -13.77 -1.22 -0.91
CA LEU A 144 -12.64 -1.99 -0.43
C LEU A 144 -11.89 -1.25 0.68
N VAL A 145 -11.68 -1.92 1.81
CA VAL A 145 -10.71 -1.54 2.85
C VAL A 145 -9.43 -2.30 2.63
N ILE A 146 -8.31 -1.59 2.67
CA ILE A 146 -6.97 -2.15 2.47
C ILE A 146 -6.16 -1.85 3.73
N MET A 147 -5.55 -2.89 4.30
CA MET A 147 -4.71 -2.79 5.48
C MET A 147 -3.33 -3.38 5.21
N TYR A 148 -2.32 -2.62 5.59
CA TYR A 148 -0.94 -3.08 5.62
C TYR A 148 -0.37 -2.81 7.01
N VAL A 149 0.23 -3.84 7.62
CA VAL A 149 0.92 -3.72 8.90
C VAL A 149 2.42 -3.81 8.61
N GLY A 150 3.15 -2.73 8.88
CA GLY A 150 4.60 -2.65 8.69
C GLY A 150 5.07 -1.35 8.04
N ASP A 151 6.39 -1.17 7.98
CA ASP A 151 7.01 0.13 7.65
C ASP A 151 7.71 0.14 6.28
N GLN A 152 7.34 -0.75 5.35
CA GLN A 152 7.93 -0.76 4.01
C GLN A 152 7.40 0.42 3.18
N GLY A 153 8.17 1.51 3.13
CA GLY A 153 7.82 2.73 2.39
C GLY A 153 7.44 2.49 0.93
N GLY A 154 8.05 1.50 0.26
CA GLY A 154 7.68 1.14 -1.11
C GLY A 154 6.25 0.58 -1.26
N THR A 155 5.78 -0.20 -0.29
CA THR A 155 4.41 -0.74 -0.25
C THR A 155 3.41 0.36 0.05
N VAL A 156 3.74 1.19 1.04
CA VAL A 156 3.00 2.38 1.47
C VAL A 156 2.82 3.36 0.29
N ALA A 157 3.89 3.67 -0.44
CA ALA A 157 3.86 4.56 -1.60
C ALA A 157 3.06 3.99 -2.78
N ALA A 158 3.17 2.68 -3.05
CA ALA A 158 2.39 2.03 -4.11
C ALA A 158 0.88 2.10 -3.81
N LEU A 159 0.48 1.84 -2.56
CA LEU A 159 -0.93 1.91 -2.16
C LEU A 159 -1.48 3.35 -2.17
N ASP A 160 -0.66 4.36 -1.90
CA ASP A 160 -1.05 5.77 -2.01
C ASP A 160 -1.40 6.22 -3.43
N GLN A 161 -0.83 5.56 -4.45
CA GLN A 161 -1.11 5.89 -5.84
C GLN A 161 -2.49 5.41 -6.28
N VAL A 162 -2.97 4.30 -5.69
CA VAL A 162 -4.17 3.58 -6.17
C VAL A 162 -5.36 3.66 -5.24
N ALA A 163 -5.18 4.10 -3.99
CA ALA A 163 -6.23 4.15 -2.98
C ALA A 163 -6.10 5.37 -2.04
N GLN A 164 -7.21 5.74 -1.39
CA GLN A 164 -7.22 6.89 -0.50
C GLN A 164 -6.76 6.48 0.91
N ARG A 165 -5.57 6.94 1.32
CA ARG A 165 -5.05 6.75 2.69
C ARG A 165 -5.99 7.37 3.73
N LYS A 166 -6.19 6.66 4.83
CA LYS A 166 -7.05 7.05 5.96
C LYS A 166 -6.31 7.19 7.28
N THR A 167 -5.26 6.40 7.48
CA THR A 167 -4.37 6.57 8.62
C THR A 167 -3.37 7.68 8.32
N ALA A 168 -3.28 8.65 9.23
CA ALA A 168 -2.29 9.73 9.22
C ALA A 168 -0.96 9.28 9.84
N HIS A 169 -0.59 8.01 9.67
CA HIS A 169 0.78 7.63 9.96
C HIS A 169 1.69 8.35 8.97
N VAL A 170 2.32 9.40 9.48
CA VAL A 170 3.58 9.92 8.95
C VAL A 170 4.48 8.71 8.92
N GLU A 171 4.87 8.25 7.72
CA GLU A 171 5.96 7.28 7.57
C GLU A 171 6.99 7.57 8.66
N GLY A 172 7.47 6.54 9.36
CA GLY A 172 8.82 6.62 9.89
C GLY A 172 9.75 6.91 8.70
N GLY A 173 9.89 8.18 8.30
CA GLY A 173 10.60 8.58 7.08
C GLY A 173 9.95 9.63 6.15
N THR A 174 9.30 10.69 6.62
CA THR A 174 9.45 12.01 5.93
C THR A 174 10.11 13.06 6.81
N ARG A 175 10.69 12.66 7.94
CA ARG A 175 11.71 13.48 8.57
C ARG A 175 12.99 13.27 7.78
N SER A 176 13.49 14.35 7.21
CA SER A 176 14.84 14.42 6.70
C SER A 176 15.84 13.97 7.78
N ALA A 177 17.00 13.50 7.38
CA ALA A 177 18.06 13.14 8.32
C ALA A 177 18.40 14.32 9.27
N GLU A 178 18.25 15.56 8.80
CA GLU A 178 18.42 16.79 9.57
C GLU A 178 17.33 16.99 10.65
N GLU A 179 16.07 16.66 10.36
CA GLU A 179 14.98 16.70 11.35
C GLU A 179 15.16 15.62 12.41
N ILE A 180 15.57 14.42 11.99
CA ILE A 180 15.91 13.31 12.88
C ILE A 180 17.07 13.71 13.79
N GLU A 181 18.13 14.30 13.23
CA GLU A 181 19.27 14.82 13.99
C GLU A 181 18.80 15.84 15.03
N THR A 182 17.91 16.75 14.65
CA THR A 182 17.36 17.78 15.54
C THR A 182 16.64 17.16 16.73
N LEU A 183 15.78 16.16 16.49
CA LEU A 183 15.07 15.44 17.56
C LEU A 183 16.02 14.68 18.47
N ILE A 184 17.04 14.02 17.91
CA ILE A 184 18.04 13.30 18.70
C ILE A 184 18.82 14.26 19.60
N ARG A 185 19.21 15.45 19.09
CA ARG A 185 19.90 16.48 19.89
C ARG A 185 19.05 17.01 21.03
N GLN A 186 17.75 17.23 20.78
CA GLN A 186 16.80 17.63 21.82
C GLN A 186 16.67 16.54 22.88
N THR A 187 16.45 15.29 22.46
CA THR A 187 16.37 14.13 23.36
C THR A 187 17.64 13.96 24.19
N ALA A 188 18.81 14.15 23.58
CA ALA A 188 20.09 14.12 24.30
C ALA A 188 20.15 15.22 25.37
N GLY A 189 19.67 16.42 25.06
CA GLY A 189 19.62 17.49 26.04
C GLY A 189 18.69 17.21 27.22
N ASP A 190 17.55 16.58 26.95
CA ASP A 190 16.59 16.22 27.99
C ASP A 190 17.09 15.07 28.87
N ARG A 191 17.72 14.04 28.27
CA ARG A 191 18.10 12.81 28.98
C ARG A 191 19.51 12.82 29.55
N LEU A 192 20.45 13.48 28.87
CA LEU A 192 21.87 13.51 29.23
C LEU A 192 22.30 14.86 29.81
N ALA A 193 21.39 15.83 29.92
CA ALA A 193 21.65 17.19 30.38
C ALA A 193 22.76 17.93 29.59
N VAL A 194 22.91 17.61 28.30
CA VAL A 194 23.84 18.28 27.38
C VAL A 194 23.13 19.42 26.64
N ALA A 195 23.86 20.46 26.23
CA ALA A 195 23.23 21.50 25.40
C ALA A 195 23.09 20.99 23.94
N PRO A 196 21.88 20.94 23.35
CA PRO A 196 21.69 20.40 21.99
C PRO A 196 22.57 21.09 20.93
N ALA A 197 22.85 22.38 21.12
CA ALA A 197 23.68 23.20 20.25
C ALA A 197 25.20 22.97 20.40
N THR A 198 25.67 22.35 21.49
CA THR A 198 27.10 22.05 21.69
C THR A 198 27.51 20.70 21.12
N LEU A 199 26.54 19.83 20.82
CA LEU A 199 26.78 18.55 20.17
C LEU A 199 27.30 18.80 18.74
N ARG A 200 28.46 18.24 18.40
CA ARG A 200 29.00 18.30 17.05
C ARG A 200 28.77 16.96 16.37
N LEU A 201 28.04 16.95 15.26
CA LEU A 201 27.84 15.72 14.47
C LEU A 201 29.19 15.23 13.94
N VAL A 202 29.46 13.94 14.12
CA VAL A 202 30.61 13.22 13.55
C VAL A 202 30.16 12.34 12.41
N SER A 203 29.11 11.55 12.61
CA SER A 203 28.55 10.69 11.57
C SER A 203 27.05 10.47 11.77
N ARG A 204 26.40 10.17 10.66
CA ARG A 204 25.01 9.74 10.55
C ARG A 204 24.95 8.59 9.55
N GLU A 205 24.36 7.48 9.95
CA GLU A 205 24.28 6.27 9.13
C GLU A 205 22.89 5.65 9.29
N GLU A 206 22.31 5.23 8.17
CA GLU A 206 21.14 4.33 8.20
C GLU A 206 21.63 2.93 8.54
N VAL A 207 20.96 2.28 9.49
CA VAL A 207 21.32 0.95 9.98
C VAL A 207 20.08 0.10 10.21
N THR A 208 20.22 -1.21 10.12
CA THR A 208 19.21 -2.16 10.60
C THR A 208 19.70 -2.74 11.92
N PHE A 209 18.91 -2.58 12.97
CA PHE A 209 19.16 -3.15 14.30
C PHE A 209 18.54 -4.55 14.38
N SER A 210 19.08 -5.42 15.23
CA SER A 210 18.65 -6.83 15.33
C SER A 210 17.40 -7.03 16.18
N ASP A 211 17.01 -6.03 16.96
CA ASP A 211 15.85 -6.08 17.84
C ASP A 211 15.04 -4.78 17.86
N ALA A 212 13.84 -4.86 18.43
CA ALA A 212 12.95 -3.73 18.61
C ALA A 212 13.53 -2.64 19.55
N CYS A 213 14.53 -2.95 20.37
CA CYS A 213 15.21 -2.02 21.28
C CYS A 213 16.41 -1.34 20.62
N LEU A 214 16.56 -1.50 19.30
CA LEU A 214 17.63 -0.88 18.51
C LEU A 214 19.04 -1.29 18.99
N ASP A 215 19.20 -2.56 19.38
CA ASP A 215 20.43 -3.13 19.96
C ASP A 215 20.85 -2.46 21.29
N VAL A 216 19.92 -1.79 21.99
CA VAL A 216 20.14 -1.18 23.31
C VAL A 216 19.14 -1.73 24.33
N PRO A 217 19.28 -3.01 24.74
CA PRO A 217 18.40 -3.56 25.75
C PRO A 217 18.60 -2.84 27.08
N GLU A 218 17.55 -2.22 27.62
CA GLU A 218 17.53 -1.74 28.99
C GLU A 218 17.37 -2.93 29.96
N ALA A 219 17.89 -2.81 31.19
CA ALA A 219 18.06 -3.93 32.12
C ALA A 219 16.76 -4.65 32.57
N ALA A 220 15.59 -4.19 32.13
CA ALA A 220 14.28 -4.76 32.46
C ALA A 220 13.35 -4.97 31.24
N GLU A 221 13.78 -4.66 30.02
CA GLU A 221 12.92 -4.74 28.83
C GLU A 221 13.11 -6.07 28.08
N VAL A 222 11.99 -6.74 27.77
CA VAL A 222 12.00 -7.89 26.85
C VAL A 222 11.93 -7.34 25.43
N CYS A 223 13.10 -7.19 24.82
CA CYS A 223 13.23 -6.76 23.44
C CYS A 223 12.82 -7.90 22.50
N HIS A 224 11.88 -7.63 21.61
CA HIS A 224 11.51 -8.59 20.57
C HIS A 224 12.61 -8.65 19.50
N GLU A 225 13.04 -9.86 19.14
CA GLU A 225 14.01 -10.12 18.07
C GLU A 225 13.35 -9.86 16.71
N VAL A 226 13.56 -8.65 16.17
CA VAL A 226 13.04 -8.21 14.89
C VAL A 226 13.98 -7.18 14.28
N GLU A 227 14.33 -7.41 13.01
CA GLU A 227 15.16 -6.50 12.21
C GLU A 227 14.48 -5.14 12.09
N THR A 228 15.01 -4.13 12.78
CA THR A 228 14.41 -2.81 12.91
C THR A 228 15.26 -1.76 12.21
N PRO A 229 14.82 -1.21 11.06
CA PRO A 229 15.52 -0.13 10.39
C PRO A 229 15.52 1.17 11.20
N GLY A 230 16.61 1.93 11.12
CA GLY A 230 16.73 3.20 11.82
C GLY A 230 18.04 3.92 11.53
N TRP A 231 18.46 4.72 12.49
CA TRP A 231 19.61 5.61 12.37
C TRP A 231 20.59 5.43 13.52
N ARG A 232 21.88 5.52 13.18
CA ARG A 232 22.97 5.65 14.13
C ARG A 232 23.62 7.00 13.96
N PHE A 233 23.54 7.83 14.99
CA PHE A 233 24.20 9.11 15.05
C PHE A 233 25.36 9.07 16.03
N VAL A 234 26.46 9.74 15.67
CA VAL A 234 27.61 9.93 16.56
C VAL A 234 27.84 11.43 16.71
N PHE A 235 27.78 11.91 17.95
CA PHE A 235 28.08 13.28 18.31
C PHE A 235 29.32 13.36 19.19
N MET A 236 29.99 14.51 19.17
CA MET A 236 30.96 14.91 20.19
C MET A 236 30.38 16.02 21.06
N ASN A 237 30.51 15.89 22.37
CA ASN A 237 30.26 16.92 23.36
C ASN A 237 31.60 17.30 24.01
N GLY A 238 32.33 18.24 23.41
CA GLY A 238 33.74 18.44 23.75
C GLY A 238 34.57 17.20 23.39
N GLU A 239 35.16 16.53 24.39
CA GLU A 239 35.93 15.29 24.23
C GLU A 239 35.09 14.02 24.37
N GLU A 240 33.86 14.14 24.85
CA GLU A 240 32.94 13.02 25.06
C GLU A 240 32.27 12.60 23.76
N ARG A 241 32.23 11.29 23.50
CA ARG A 241 31.54 10.71 22.33
C ARG A 241 30.18 10.17 22.75
N ILE A 242 29.12 10.70 22.14
CA ILE A 242 27.74 10.27 22.37
C ILE A 242 27.25 9.53 21.13
N VAL A 243 26.81 8.29 21.30
CA VAL A 243 26.17 7.49 20.25
C VAL A 243 24.67 7.49 20.51
N ALA A 244 23.87 7.68 19.46
CA ALA A 244 22.42 7.59 19.52
C ALA A 244 21.92 6.56 18.51
N HIS A 245 21.06 5.66 18.96
CA HIS A 245 20.30 4.73 18.13
C HIS A 245 18.85 5.21 18.08
N ALA A 246 18.31 5.39 16.88
CA ALA A 246 16.94 5.87 16.71
C ALA A 246 16.20 5.02 15.68
N ASP A 247 14.91 4.81 15.85
CA ASP A 247 14.10 4.23 14.77
C ASP A 247 13.99 5.23 13.60
N ARG A 248 13.44 4.80 12.45
CA ARG A 248 13.39 5.67 11.25
C ARG A 248 12.73 7.04 11.50
N GLY A 249 11.81 7.12 12.45
CA GLY A 249 11.12 8.36 12.80
C GLY A 249 11.78 9.15 13.94
N ALA A 250 12.78 8.61 14.63
CA ALA A 250 13.18 9.05 15.97
C ALA A 250 12.00 9.15 16.96
N ALA A 251 10.99 8.28 16.80
CA ALA A 251 9.96 8.10 17.82
C ALA A 251 10.56 7.43 19.06
N ARG A 252 11.57 6.59 18.87
CA ARG A 252 12.41 6.01 19.91
C ARG A 252 13.86 6.39 19.65
N VAL A 253 14.53 6.81 20.71
CA VAL A 253 15.94 7.19 20.71
C VAL A 253 16.58 6.62 21.98
N PHE A 254 17.68 5.88 21.81
CA PHE A 254 18.48 5.31 22.88
C PHE A 254 19.91 5.82 22.80
N PHE A 255 20.56 5.95 23.95
CA PHE A 255 21.96 6.37 24.07
C PHE A 255 22.78 5.26 24.74
N PRO A 256 23.37 4.33 23.97
CA PRO A 256 24.19 3.26 24.51
C PRO A 256 25.23 3.78 25.51
N GLY A 257 25.39 3.09 26.64
CA GLY A 257 26.36 3.45 27.68
C GLY A 257 25.97 4.64 28.56
N HIS A 258 24.79 5.23 28.36
CA HIS A 258 24.28 6.36 29.14
C HIS A 258 22.93 6.05 29.79
N GLY A 259 22.74 4.78 30.20
CA GLY A 259 21.47 4.30 30.76
C GLY A 259 21.01 5.13 31.97
N GLY A 260 19.74 5.51 31.93
CA GLY A 260 18.98 5.96 33.10
C GLY A 260 18.38 4.78 33.84
#